data_AF-A0A3B0PML5-F1
#
_entry.id   AF-A0A3B0PML5-F1
#
_cell.length_a   1.000
_cell.length_b   1.000
_cell.length_c   1.000
_cell.angle_alpha   90.00
_cell.angle_beta   90.00
_cell.angle_gamma   90.00
#
_symmetry.space_group_name_H-M   'P 1'
#
loop_
_entity.id
_entity.type
_entity.pdbx_description
1 polymer ?
#
loop_
_entity_poly.entity_id
_entity_poly.type
_entity_poly.pdbx_seq_one_letter_code
_entity_poly.pdbx_strand_id
1 'polypeptide(L)'
;MNQEKILKYIREAKSRTFLEIAKYFRISPSNNKELTSLLSVLQKQYKVFKNNKDEYYAPILKDTIVGNLQVSAKGTFGFVDYDIDEVNNTKNSAYIKNFNFNGALHNDTVKVNLYENTKEDAKLLDGVIVEVVQRNNEEIQGFIKEKNSNTYFVPVDARFQGFTW
;
A
#
# COMPACT_ATOMS: atom_id res chain seq x y z
N MET A 1 -18.62 -18.20 2.15
CA MET A 1 -18.52 -17.53 0.82
C MET A 1 -17.26 -18.01 0.06
N ASN A 2 -17.28 -18.21 -1.28
CA ASN A 2 -16.10 -18.76 -2.02
C ASN A 2 -15.12 -17.66 -2.46
N GLN A 3 -13.90 -17.70 -1.92
CA GLN A 3 -12.83 -16.73 -2.18
C GLN A 3 -12.39 -16.65 -3.65
N GLU A 4 -12.21 -17.81 -4.30
CA GLU A 4 -11.72 -17.87 -5.68
C GLU A 4 -12.71 -17.25 -6.66
N LYS A 5 -14.02 -17.47 -6.44
CA LYS A 5 -15.07 -16.87 -7.27
C LYS A 5 -15.05 -15.34 -7.16
N ILE A 6 -14.92 -14.80 -5.95
CA ILE A 6 -14.85 -13.34 -5.74
C ILE A 6 -13.60 -12.76 -6.39
N LEU A 7 -12.44 -13.39 -6.20
CA LEU A 7 -11.19 -12.92 -6.80
C LEU A 7 -11.27 -12.92 -8.33
N LYS A 8 -11.83 -13.98 -8.93
CA LYS A 8 -12.04 -14.07 -10.38
C LYS A 8 -12.94 -12.94 -10.87
N TYR A 9 -14.07 -12.71 -10.20
CA TYR A 9 -15.00 -11.63 -10.56
C TYR A 9 -14.37 -10.23 -10.48
N ILE A 10 -13.56 -9.96 -9.46
CA ILE A 10 -12.84 -8.68 -9.33
C ILE A 10 -11.83 -8.51 -10.47
N ARG A 11 -11.09 -9.56 -10.82
CA ARG A 11 -10.05 -9.55 -11.87
C ARG A 11 -10.58 -9.30 -13.28
N GLU A 12 -11.85 -9.62 -13.53
CA GLU A 12 -12.48 -9.45 -14.84
C GLU A 12 -12.77 -7.97 -15.19
N ALA A 13 -12.62 -7.05 -14.24
CA ALA A 13 -12.84 -5.62 -14.43
C ALA A 13 -11.65 -4.77 -13.97
N LYS A 14 -11.68 -3.49 -14.37
CA LYS A 14 -10.74 -2.46 -13.88
C LYS A 14 -10.75 -2.36 -12.36
N SER A 15 -11.94 -2.27 -11.79
CA SER A 15 -12.19 -2.21 -10.35
C SER A 15 -13.67 -2.51 -10.11
N ARG A 16 -14.04 -2.82 -8.86
CA ARG A 16 -15.41 -3.08 -8.43
C ARG A 16 -15.67 -2.46 -7.06
N THR A 17 -16.79 -1.77 -6.92
CA THR A 17 -17.29 -1.32 -5.62
C THR A 17 -17.69 -2.51 -4.74
N PHE A 18 -17.75 -2.28 -3.43
CA PHE A 18 -18.32 -3.27 -2.49
C PHE A 18 -19.75 -3.68 -2.90
N LEU A 19 -20.58 -2.70 -3.31
CA LEU A 19 -21.97 -2.97 -3.69
C LEU A 19 -22.08 -3.82 -4.95
N GLU A 20 -21.22 -3.64 -5.95
CA GLU A 20 -21.22 -4.50 -7.14
C GLU A 20 -20.87 -5.94 -6.80
N ILE A 21 -19.88 -6.15 -5.93
CA ILE A 21 -19.49 -7.49 -5.46
C ILE A 21 -20.66 -8.12 -4.69
N ALA A 22 -21.25 -7.38 -3.74
CA ALA A 22 -22.38 -7.86 -2.96
C ALA A 22 -23.60 -8.22 -3.84
N LYS A 23 -23.95 -7.35 -4.80
CA LYS A 23 -25.06 -7.59 -5.73
C LYS A 23 -24.82 -8.80 -6.62
N TYR A 24 -23.63 -8.93 -7.20
CA TYR A 24 -23.31 -10.05 -8.10
C TYR A 24 -23.40 -11.41 -7.38
N PHE A 25 -22.90 -11.48 -6.15
CA PHE A 25 -22.96 -12.70 -5.33
C PHE A 25 -24.25 -12.84 -4.51
N ARG A 26 -25.23 -11.94 -4.68
CA ARG A 26 -26.52 -11.92 -3.95
C ARG A 26 -26.33 -11.96 -2.43
N ILE A 27 -25.33 -11.23 -1.94
CA ILE A 27 -25.00 -11.14 -0.51
C ILE A 27 -26.01 -10.20 0.15
N SER A 28 -26.73 -10.72 1.14
CA SER A 28 -27.66 -9.92 1.94
C SER A 28 -26.90 -8.92 2.84
N PRO A 29 -27.51 -7.78 3.22
CA PRO A 29 -26.88 -6.82 4.12
C PRO A 29 -26.42 -7.42 5.46
N SER A 30 -27.11 -8.45 5.96
CA SER A 30 -26.72 -9.18 7.17
C SER A 30 -25.33 -9.85 7.06
N ASN A 31 -24.92 -10.22 5.84
CA ASN A 31 -23.67 -10.89 5.55
C ASN A 31 -22.56 -9.92 5.09
N ASN A 32 -22.81 -8.61 5.11
CA ASN A 32 -21.80 -7.61 4.73
C ASN A 32 -20.52 -7.72 5.57
N LYS A 33 -20.62 -8.08 6.85
CA LYS A 33 -19.45 -8.30 7.71
C LYS A 33 -18.59 -9.47 7.21
N GLU A 34 -19.19 -10.55 6.71
CA GLU A 34 -18.45 -11.68 6.13
C GLU A 34 -17.72 -11.24 4.86
N LEU A 35 -18.37 -10.45 3.99
CA LEU A 35 -17.74 -9.90 2.78
C LEU A 35 -16.58 -8.97 3.07
N THR A 36 -16.76 -8.03 4.00
CA THR A 36 -15.68 -7.15 4.45
C THR A 36 -14.51 -7.95 5.01
N SER A 37 -14.79 -8.97 5.83
CA SER A 37 -13.74 -9.83 6.41
C SER A 37 -12.97 -10.58 5.32
N LEU A 38 -13.67 -11.16 4.34
CA LEU A 38 -13.02 -11.85 3.23
C LEU A 38 -12.17 -10.91 2.37
N LEU A 39 -12.68 -9.74 2.03
CA LEU A 39 -11.92 -8.73 1.27
C LEU A 39 -10.70 -8.24 2.06
N SER A 40 -10.79 -8.15 3.39
CA SER A 40 -9.65 -7.83 4.25
C SER A 40 -8.58 -8.93 4.21
N VAL A 41 -8.97 -10.20 4.27
CA VAL A 41 -8.03 -11.34 4.12
C VAL A 41 -7.35 -11.29 2.75
N LEU A 42 -8.08 -11.03 1.68
CA LEU A 42 -7.53 -10.91 0.33
C LEU A 42 -6.55 -9.73 0.18
N GLN A 43 -6.82 -8.61 0.84
CA GLN A 43 -5.90 -7.47 0.90
C GLN A 43 -4.61 -7.79 1.66
N LYS A 44 -4.71 -8.47 2.80
CA LYS A 44 -3.53 -8.94 3.56
C LYS A 44 -2.67 -9.92 2.77
N GLN A 45 -3.28 -10.67 1.85
CA GLN A 45 -2.58 -11.60 0.94
C GLN A 45 -2.11 -10.92 -0.36
N TYR A 46 -2.25 -9.60 -0.49
CA TYR A 46 -1.93 -8.84 -1.71
C TYR A 46 -2.63 -9.33 -2.99
N LYS A 47 -3.76 -10.02 -2.85
CA LYS A 47 -4.56 -10.53 -3.99
C LYS A 47 -5.59 -9.51 -4.48
N VAL A 48 -6.00 -8.61 -3.60
CA VAL A 48 -6.97 -7.55 -3.89
C VAL A 48 -6.44 -6.26 -3.28
N PHE A 49 -6.43 -5.18 -4.04
CA PHE A 49 -6.05 -3.85 -3.58
C PHE A 49 -7.28 -2.93 -3.64
N LYS A 50 -7.20 -1.78 -2.96
CA LYS A 50 -8.26 -0.78 -2.94
C LYS A 50 -7.75 0.56 -3.44
N ASN A 51 -8.40 1.08 -4.48
CA ASN A 51 -8.05 2.36 -5.07
C ASN A 51 -8.63 3.53 -4.24
N ASN A 52 -8.37 4.77 -4.65
CA ASN A 52 -8.83 5.96 -3.94
C ASN A 52 -10.33 6.25 -4.09
N LYS A 53 -11.03 5.52 -4.98
CA LYS A 53 -12.49 5.59 -5.18
C LYS A 53 -13.25 4.57 -4.33
N ASP A 54 -12.56 3.91 -3.40
CA ASP A 54 -13.12 2.85 -2.56
C ASP A 54 -13.48 1.56 -3.33
N GLU A 55 -12.84 1.33 -4.48
CA GLU A 55 -13.09 0.19 -5.35
C GLU A 55 -11.95 -0.83 -5.26
N TYR A 56 -12.31 -2.10 -5.37
CA TYR A 56 -11.41 -3.25 -5.30
C TYR A 56 -10.95 -3.67 -6.69
N TYR A 57 -9.66 -3.97 -6.83
CA TYR A 57 -9.08 -4.55 -8.06
C TYR A 57 -8.13 -5.69 -7.68
N ALA A 58 -7.88 -6.60 -8.61
CA ALA A 58 -7.01 -7.75 -8.38
C ALA A 58 -5.69 -7.54 -9.15
N PRO A 59 -4.64 -7.00 -8.51
CA PRO A 59 -3.39 -6.76 -9.20
C PRO A 59 -2.64 -8.05 -9.48
N ILE A 60 -1.63 -7.95 -10.35
CA ILE A 60 -0.61 -8.98 -10.57
C ILE A 60 0.73 -8.48 -10.06
N LEU A 61 1.52 -9.37 -9.46
CA LEU A 61 2.92 -9.07 -9.16
C LEU A 61 3.67 -8.96 -10.50
N LYS A 62 4.24 -7.79 -10.76
CA LYS A 62 4.96 -7.48 -12.00
C LYS A 62 6.45 -7.71 -11.84
N ASP A 63 7.02 -7.18 -10.76
CA ASP A 63 8.46 -7.23 -10.50
C ASP A 63 8.77 -7.06 -9.01
N THR A 64 10.04 -7.21 -8.63
CA THR A 64 10.57 -6.90 -7.31
C THR A 64 11.87 -6.12 -7.44
N ILE A 65 11.87 -4.89 -6.94
CA ILE A 65 12.99 -3.94 -7.07
C ILE A 65 13.60 -3.62 -5.72
N VAL A 66 14.80 -3.03 -5.74
CA VAL A 66 15.43 -2.40 -4.57
C VAL A 66 15.66 -0.92 -4.88
N GLY A 67 15.30 -0.04 -3.95
CA GLY A 67 15.51 1.40 -4.10
C GLY A 67 15.23 2.17 -2.81
N ASN A 68 15.33 3.50 -2.86
CA ASN A 68 15.19 4.34 -1.66
C ASN A 68 13.76 4.86 -1.51
N LEU A 69 13.19 4.72 -0.30
CA LEU A 69 11.83 5.16 -0.01
C LEU A 69 11.76 6.69 0.17
N GLN A 70 11.08 7.37 -0.76
CA GLN A 70 10.80 8.79 -0.70
C GLN A 70 9.38 9.02 -0.17
N VAL A 71 9.25 9.28 1.13
CA VAL A 71 7.94 9.52 1.77
C VAL A 71 7.50 10.96 1.52
N SER A 72 6.24 11.13 1.12
CA SER A 72 5.62 12.45 0.95
C SER A 72 5.61 13.26 2.25
N ALA A 73 5.57 14.59 2.15
CA ALA A 73 5.61 15.49 3.31
C ALA A 73 4.54 15.20 4.38
N LYS A 74 3.39 14.62 4.02
CA LYS A 74 2.32 14.25 4.96
C LYS A 74 2.43 12.82 5.50
N GLY A 75 3.37 12.01 5.04
CA GLY A 75 3.54 10.63 5.48
C GLY A 75 2.46 9.64 5.00
N THR A 76 1.51 10.06 4.16
CA THR A 76 0.36 9.23 3.75
C THR A 76 0.68 8.28 2.60
N PHE A 77 1.72 8.59 1.82
CA PHE A 77 2.25 7.76 0.76
C PHE A 77 3.72 8.09 0.50
N GLY A 78 4.39 7.30 -0.32
CA GLY A 78 5.75 7.51 -0.76
C GLY A 78 6.01 6.86 -2.12
N PHE A 79 7.23 7.03 -2.61
CA PHE A 79 7.67 6.47 -3.88
C PHE A 79 9.00 5.73 -3.73
N VAL A 80 9.21 4.76 -4.61
CA VAL A 80 10.54 4.20 -4.89
C VAL A 80 10.77 4.30 -6.38
N ASP A 81 11.81 5.05 -6.76
CA ASP A 81 12.19 5.22 -8.15
C ASP A 81 13.09 4.06 -8.61
N TYR A 82 12.94 3.64 -9.86
CA TYR A 82 13.69 2.56 -10.50
C TYR A 82 13.82 2.83 -12.00
N ASP A 83 14.64 2.03 -12.69
CA ASP A 83 15.00 2.25 -14.11
C ASP A 83 15.41 3.70 -14.39
N ILE A 84 16.28 4.24 -13.53
CA ILE A 84 16.72 5.62 -13.62
C ILE A 84 17.76 5.73 -14.74
N ASP A 85 17.45 6.53 -15.76
CA ASP A 85 18.35 6.91 -16.84
C ASP A 85 18.64 8.41 -16.71
N GLU A 86 19.83 8.71 -16.17
CA GLU A 86 20.28 10.09 -15.95
C GLU A 86 20.56 10.84 -17.25
N VAL A 87 20.95 10.14 -18.31
CA VAL A 87 21.29 10.75 -19.61
C VAL A 87 20.03 11.27 -20.28
N ASN A 88 18.96 10.46 -20.25
CA ASN A 88 17.68 10.82 -20.85
C ASN A 88 16.72 11.50 -19.85
N ASN A 89 17.12 11.65 -18.59
CA ASN A 89 16.33 12.18 -17.48
C ASN A 89 14.97 11.47 -17.34
N THR A 90 14.98 10.15 -17.46
CA THR A 90 13.79 9.30 -17.30
C THR A 90 13.94 8.40 -16.08
N LYS A 91 12.79 8.05 -15.50
CA LYS A 91 12.69 7.09 -14.40
C LYS A 91 11.28 6.55 -14.32
N ASN A 92 11.17 5.36 -13.76
CA ASN A 92 9.91 4.80 -13.30
C ASN A 92 9.76 5.01 -11.80
N SER A 93 8.53 5.01 -11.30
CA SER A 93 8.23 5.18 -9.88
C SER A 93 7.15 4.20 -9.44
N ALA A 94 7.38 3.58 -8.29
CA ALA A 94 6.40 2.76 -7.59
C ALA A 94 5.66 3.63 -6.57
N TYR A 95 4.33 3.67 -6.60
CA TYR A 95 3.51 4.37 -5.62
C TYR A 95 3.20 3.47 -4.42
N ILE A 96 3.56 3.90 -3.21
CA ILE A 96 3.42 3.09 -2.00
C ILE A 96 2.54 3.82 -0.99
N LYS A 97 1.40 3.25 -0.62
CA LYS A 97 0.56 3.76 0.47
C LYS A 97 1.24 3.51 1.82
N ASN A 98 1.02 4.38 2.80
CA ASN A 98 1.69 4.30 4.11
C ASN A 98 1.52 2.95 4.83
N PHE A 99 0.35 2.31 4.74
CA PHE A 99 0.10 1.00 5.34
C PHE A 99 0.88 -0.13 4.65
N ASN A 100 1.45 0.12 3.48
CA ASN A 100 2.36 -0.79 2.76
C ASN A 100 3.84 -0.44 2.98
N PHE A 101 4.16 0.53 3.85
CA PHE A 101 5.55 0.82 4.21
C PHE A 101 6.18 -0.29 5.05
N ASN A 102 5.37 -1.08 5.77
CA ASN A 102 5.82 -2.23 6.55
C ASN A 102 7.03 -1.94 7.46
N GLY A 103 7.01 -0.77 8.10
CA GLY A 103 8.06 -0.35 9.04
C GLY A 103 9.26 0.36 8.41
N ALA A 104 9.31 0.49 7.08
CA ALA A 104 10.32 1.31 6.41
C ALA A 104 10.10 2.80 6.67
N LEU A 105 11.18 3.52 6.91
CA LEU A 105 11.19 4.96 7.13
C LEU A 105 11.60 5.70 5.87
N HIS A 106 11.34 7.00 5.84
CA HIS A 106 11.83 7.86 4.76
C HIS A 106 13.34 7.74 4.59
N ASN A 107 13.83 7.60 3.36
CA ASN A 107 15.22 7.37 2.98
C ASN A 107 15.79 5.98 3.23
N ASP A 108 15.04 5.06 3.86
CA ASP A 108 15.49 3.67 3.93
C ASP A 108 15.64 3.07 2.53
N THR A 109 16.65 2.23 2.35
CA THR A 109 16.77 1.37 1.17
C THR A 109 15.91 0.15 1.40
N VAL A 110 14.99 -0.11 0.47
CA VAL A 110 13.89 -1.06 0.65
C VAL A 110 13.78 -1.98 -0.56
N LYS A 111 13.34 -3.21 -0.30
CA LYS A 111 12.90 -4.15 -1.33
C LYS A 111 11.39 -4.01 -1.50
N VAL A 112 10.94 -3.81 -2.73
CA VAL A 112 9.54 -3.49 -3.04
C VAL A 112 9.01 -4.42 -4.11
N ASN A 113 7.87 -5.05 -3.82
CA ASN A 113 7.09 -5.78 -4.81
C ASN A 113 6.20 -4.79 -5.57
N LEU A 114 6.28 -4.82 -6.90
CA LEU A 114 5.51 -3.96 -7.80
C LEU A 114 4.27 -4.69 -8.31
N TYR A 115 3.12 -4.05 -8.19
CA TYR A 115 1.82 -4.61 -8.53
C TYR A 115 1.17 -3.79 -9.64
N GLU A 116 0.70 -4.47 -10.67
CA GLU A 116 0.05 -3.88 -11.84
C GLU A 116 -1.43 -4.25 -11.89
N ASN A 117 -2.30 -3.27 -12.12
CA ASN A 117 -3.67 -3.52 -12.51
C ASN A 117 -3.75 -3.69 -14.03
N THR A 118 -3.70 -4.93 -14.54
CA THR A 118 -3.72 -5.21 -16.00
C THR A 118 -4.94 -4.68 -16.76
N LYS A 119 -5.99 -4.25 -16.06
CA LYS A 119 -7.22 -3.69 -16.63
C LYS A 119 -7.25 -2.15 -16.60
N GLU A 120 -6.16 -1.53 -16.16
CA GLU A 120 -5.98 -0.09 -16.11
C GLU A 120 -4.62 0.28 -16.71
N ASP A 121 -4.62 1.23 -17.62
CA ASP A 121 -3.37 1.83 -18.11
C ASP A 121 -2.89 2.87 -17.09
N ALA A 122 -2.23 2.38 -16.03
CA ALA A 122 -1.71 3.20 -14.96
C ALA A 122 -0.23 3.50 -15.21
N LYS A 123 0.12 4.79 -15.18
CA LYS A 123 1.52 5.24 -15.34
C LYS A 123 2.42 4.79 -14.17
N LEU A 124 1.83 4.51 -13.01
CA LEU A 124 2.55 4.11 -11.79
C LEU A 124 2.07 2.73 -11.34
N LEU A 125 3.02 1.90 -10.90
CA LEU A 125 2.74 0.61 -10.27
C LEU A 125 2.51 0.79 -8.77
N ASP A 126 1.62 -0.01 -8.18
CA ASP A 126 1.44 -0.03 -6.73
C ASP A 126 2.56 -0.82 -6.07
N GLY A 127 3.23 -0.26 -5.07
CA GLY A 127 4.30 -0.92 -4.35
C GLY A 127 3.87 -1.44 -2.98
N VAL A 128 4.47 -2.56 -2.59
CA VAL A 128 4.44 -3.10 -1.23
C VAL A 128 5.87 -3.34 -0.79
N ILE A 129 6.29 -2.70 0.31
CA ILE A 129 7.63 -2.92 0.86
C ILE A 129 7.64 -4.27 1.56
N VAL A 130 8.52 -5.17 1.13
CA VAL A 130 8.64 -6.51 1.71
C VAL A 130 9.80 -6.62 2.68
N GLU A 131 10.78 -5.72 2.59
CA GLU A 131 11.99 -5.76 3.41
C GLU A 131 12.65 -4.37 3.46
N VAL A 132 13.18 -3.99 4.63
CA VAL A 132 14.12 -2.87 4.77
C VAL A 132 15.53 -3.45 4.60
N VAL A 133 16.14 -3.16 3.45
CA VAL A 133 17.49 -3.63 3.11
C VAL A 133 18.54 -2.88 3.93
N GLN A 134 18.35 -1.57 4.08
CA GLN A 134 19.25 -0.72 4.87
C GLN A 134 18.46 0.41 5.52
N ARG A 135 18.63 0.57 6.85
CA ARG A 135 18.12 1.72 7.59
C ARG A 135 19.09 2.88 7.43
N ASN A 136 18.58 4.02 6.94
CA ASN A 136 19.41 5.20 6.69
C ASN A 136 19.11 6.36 7.65
N ASN A 137 18.16 6.19 8.57
CA ASN A 137 17.91 7.14 9.65
C ASN A 137 18.51 6.59 10.94
N GLU A 138 19.54 7.24 11.45
CA GLU A 138 20.17 6.89 12.74
C GLU A 138 19.52 7.64 13.90
N GLU A 139 19.02 8.86 13.65
CA GLU A 139 18.42 9.72 14.65
C GLU A 139 17.13 10.35 14.14
N ILE A 140 16.12 10.43 15.01
CA ILE A 140 14.85 11.10 14.72
C ILE A 140 14.59 12.09 15.84
N GLN A 141 14.41 13.35 15.46
CA GLN A 141 14.13 14.43 16.39
C GLN A 141 12.63 14.56 16.63
N GLY A 142 12.24 14.81 17.88
CA GLY A 142 10.85 14.84 18.29
C GLY A 142 10.67 15.27 19.74
N PHE A 143 9.42 15.18 20.18
CA PHE A 143 9.02 15.53 21.53
C PHE A 143 8.46 14.29 22.24
N ILE A 144 8.81 14.15 23.51
CA ILE A 144 8.13 13.20 24.39
C ILE A 144 6.84 13.84 24.89
N LYS A 145 5.71 13.13 24.74
CA LYS A 145 4.41 13.52 25.26
C LYS A 145 3.89 12.47 26.22
N GLU A 146 3.32 12.92 27.32
CA GLU A 146 2.70 12.05 28.33
C GLU A 146 1.18 12.23 28.31
N LYS A 147 0.46 11.10 28.31
CA LYS A 147 -1.00 11.10 28.41
C LYS A 147 -1.48 9.80 29.05
N ASN A 148 -2.28 9.91 30.12
CA ASN A 148 -2.89 8.77 30.82
C ASN A 148 -1.86 7.69 31.22
N SER A 149 -0.74 8.11 31.83
CA SER A 149 0.38 7.22 32.23
C SER A 149 1.12 6.52 31.09
N ASN A 150 0.83 6.85 29.84
CA ASN A 150 1.58 6.40 28.67
C ASN A 150 2.48 7.53 28.16
N THR A 151 3.67 7.16 27.72
CA THR A 151 4.66 8.05 27.11
C THR A 151 4.74 7.75 25.62
N TYR A 152 4.72 8.79 24.79
CA TYR A 152 4.76 8.69 23.34
C TYR A 152 5.86 9.61 22.80
N PHE A 153 6.60 9.14 21.80
CA PHE A 153 7.48 10.01 21.03
C PHE A 153 6.76 10.54 19.78
N VAL A 154 6.84 11.85 19.57
CA VAL A 154 6.22 12.55 18.45
C VAL A 154 7.31 13.20 17.60
N PRO A 155 7.64 12.65 16.43
CA PRO A 155 8.62 13.23 15.53
C PRO A 155 8.24 14.65 15.09
N VAL A 156 9.24 15.54 14.97
CA VAL A 156 9.05 16.88 14.41
C VAL A 156 8.65 16.79 12.94
N ASP A 157 9.30 15.89 12.20
CA ASP A 157 9.04 15.69 10.79
C ASP A 157 7.84 14.74 10.57
N ALA A 158 6.83 15.26 9.86
CA ALA A 158 5.57 14.56 9.58
C ALA A 158 5.75 13.26 8.79
N ARG A 159 6.86 13.07 8.08
CA ARG A 159 7.20 11.81 7.38
C ARG A 159 7.36 10.63 8.34
N PHE A 160 7.64 10.88 9.62
CA PHE A 160 7.84 9.86 10.65
C PHE A 160 6.64 9.72 11.61
N GLN A 161 5.61 10.54 11.48
CA GLN A 161 4.46 10.53 12.41
C GLN A 161 3.48 9.37 12.19
N GLY A 162 3.58 8.66 11.05
CA GLY A 162 2.76 7.49 10.74
C GLY A 162 3.17 6.21 11.45
N PHE A 163 4.20 6.24 12.28
CA PHE A 163 4.75 5.09 13.00
C PHE A 163 4.44 5.15 14.49
N THR A 164 4.38 3.98 15.12
CA THR A 164 4.33 3.88 16.58
C THR A 164 5.77 3.85 17.11
N TRP A 165 6.05 4.73 18.06
CA TRP A 165 7.36 4.95 18.68
C TRP A 165 7.29 4.58 20.16
#